data_AF-A0A2N7XMN9-F1
#
_entry.id   AF-A0A2N7XMN9-F1
#
_cell.length_a   1.000
_cell.length_b   1.000
_cell.length_c   1.000
_cell.angle_alpha   90.00
_cell.angle_beta   90.00
_cell.angle_gamma   90.00
#
_symmetry.space_group_name_H-M   'P 1'
#
loop_
_entity.id
_entity.type
_entity.pdbx_description
1 polymer ?
#
loop_
_entity_poly.entity_id
_entity_poly.type
_entity_poly.pdbx_seq_one_letter_code
_entity_poly.pdbx_strand_id
1 'polypeptide(L)'
;MTPGLKLQVSHDGGKTWFDALVAGTSWVIQDRSAHISCSWVIQTRVVDQFGASGTVTQQAVLLDVMVPRALASIELMDTHLQVGFDPSHVRVGERIAVVADNGAHRFEYTLTQEDVAAGFAKLEVGSIGSVSAAVVTQGGNVSDFVTIGQAPVGATTVQTGEITEVYGLRRDDLFSVHDVSVLGQIDRIDGNRGVDALNLLGADQFLNLSSVIARLSSIEVIDLTGTGDNTVKVSLGDVLELGNHRAFNTDDCTRLAVKGNVGDVVLLNDLLPNGMDVGDWEALGQLTASGIVYEVYQHTALDAQLLVQDGVMVQLQ
;
A
#
# COMPACT_ATOMS: atom_id res chain seq x y z
N MET A 1 -3.79 20.04 35.23
CA MET A 1 -3.14 19.65 36.51
C MET A 1 -2.89 20.88 37.36
N THR A 2 -2.97 20.75 38.68
CA THR A 2 -2.60 21.81 39.64
C THR A 2 -1.09 22.11 39.54
N PRO A 3 -0.64 23.36 39.70
CA PRO A 3 0.79 23.68 39.72
C PRO A 3 1.57 22.81 40.71
N GLY A 4 2.72 22.28 40.29
CA GLY A 4 3.59 21.42 41.12
C GLY A 4 3.33 19.90 40.99
N LEU A 5 2.29 19.49 40.25
CA LEU A 5 2.07 18.08 39.93
C LEU A 5 2.68 17.71 38.58
N LYS A 6 3.19 16.48 38.48
CA LYS A 6 3.67 15.89 37.21
C LYS A 6 3.00 14.56 36.94
N LEU A 7 2.71 14.29 35.67
CA LEU A 7 2.32 12.96 35.21
C LEU A 7 3.60 12.21 34.83
N GLN A 8 3.77 11.02 35.40
CA GLN A 8 4.84 10.11 35.04
C GLN A 8 4.28 8.87 34.36
N VAL A 9 4.99 8.40 33.34
CA VAL A 9 4.65 7.20 32.58
C VAL A 9 5.80 6.20 32.64
N SER A 10 5.46 4.93 32.80
CA SER A 10 6.37 3.79 32.77
C SER A 10 5.92 2.79 31.73
N HIS A 11 6.89 2.16 31.05
CA HIS A 11 6.67 1.14 30.03
C HIS A 11 7.28 -0.22 30.44
N ASP A 12 7.89 -0.31 31.62
CA ASP A 12 8.72 -1.44 32.08
C ASP A 12 8.25 -2.04 33.41
N GLY A 13 6.97 -1.88 33.72
CA GLY A 13 6.36 -2.37 34.96
C GLY A 13 6.74 -1.53 36.20
N GLY A 14 7.02 -0.24 36.00
CA GLY A 14 7.23 0.72 37.08
C GLY A 14 8.67 0.78 37.57
N LYS A 15 9.63 0.21 36.83
CA LYS A 15 11.06 0.26 37.16
C LYS A 15 11.65 1.62 36.79
N THR A 16 11.27 2.17 35.64
CA THR A 16 11.61 3.52 35.20
C THR A 16 10.37 4.36 34.95
N TRP A 17 10.47 5.65 35.26
CA TRP A 17 9.38 6.63 35.15
C TRP A 17 9.89 7.88 34.46
N PHE A 18 9.14 8.36 33.47
CA PHE A 18 9.47 9.54 32.69
C PHE A 18 8.35 10.58 32.80
N ASP A 19 8.72 11.85 32.93
CA ASP A 19 7.75 12.95 32.99
C ASP A 19 7.08 13.12 31.60
N ALA A 20 5.75 13.10 31.55
CA ALA A 20 4.97 13.40 30.35
C ALA A 20 4.80 14.92 30.18
N LEU A 21 4.65 15.37 28.93
CA LEU A 21 4.25 16.74 28.62
C LEU A 21 2.72 16.84 28.73
N VAL A 22 2.20 17.77 29.53
CA VAL A 22 0.75 17.87 29.78
C VAL A 22 0.22 19.26 29.46
N ALA A 23 -0.88 19.30 28.72
CA ALA A 23 -1.65 20.50 28.42
C ALA A 23 -3.14 20.24 28.70
N GLY A 24 -3.70 20.88 29.74
CA GLY A 24 -5.09 20.65 30.15
C GLY A 24 -5.32 19.21 30.63
N THR A 25 -6.16 18.47 29.90
CA THR A 25 -6.47 17.04 30.10
C THR A 25 -5.71 16.12 29.14
N SER A 26 -4.95 16.69 28.19
CA SER A 26 -4.18 15.94 27.21
C SER A 26 -2.73 15.83 27.66
N TRP A 27 -2.08 14.74 27.29
CA TRP A 27 -0.67 14.53 27.57
C TRP A 27 0.00 13.73 26.44
N VAL A 28 1.31 13.90 26.30
CA VAL A 28 2.14 13.15 25.36
C VAL A 28 3.43 12.72 26.03
N ILE A 29 3.91 11.53 25.66
CA ILE A 29 5.23 11.04 26.02
C ILE A 29 5.81 10.24 24.86
N GLN A 30 7.13 10.24 24.73
CA GLN A 30 7.84 9.38 23.79
C GLN A 30 8.30 8.12 24.53
N ASP A 31 7.79 6.95 24.12
CA ASP A 31 8.41 5.69 24.49
C ASP A 31 9.66 5.46 23.62
N ARG A 32 10.80 5.27 24.27
CA ARG A 32 12.09 5.03 23.61
C ARG A 32 12.58 3.59 23.79
N SER A 33 11.77 2.75 24.42
CA SER A 33 12.09 1.35 24.66
C SER A 33 11.90 0.54 23.38
N ALA A 34 12.83 -0.36 23.10
CA ALA A 34 12.62 -1.37 22.06
C ALA A 34 11.74 -2.49 22.62
N HIS A 35 10.48 -2.56 22.19
CA HIS A 35 9.59 -3.67 22.51
C HIS A 35 9.78 -4.79 21.51
N ILE A 36 10.66 -5.75 21.84
CA ILE A 36 10.98 -6.87 20.97
C ILE A 36 10.16 -8.08 21.44
N SER A 37 9.15 -8.46 20.67
CA SER A 37 8.38 -9.71 20.79
C SER A 37 7.53 -9.94 22.06
N CYS A 38 7.41 -8.96 22.94
CA CYS A 38 6.57 -9.03 24.14
C CYS A 38 5.59 -7.87 24.23
N SER A 39 4.35 -8.17 24.61
CA SER A 39 3.36 -7.17 25.04
C SER A 39 3.83 -6.47 26.31
N TRP A 40 3.41 -5.22 26.52
CA TRP A 40 3.79 -4.44 27.69
C TRP A 40 2.59 -3.71 28.30
N VAL A 41 2.82 -3.11 29.46
CA VAL A 41 1.80 -2.30 30.15
C VAL A 41 2.33 -0.89 30.26
N ILE A 42 1.56 0.07 29.76
CA ILE A 42 1.76 1.48 30.05
C ILE A 42 1.17 1.74 31.43
N GLN A 43 2.01 2.17 32.36
CA GLN A 43 1.57 2.58 33.69
C GLN A 43 1.69 4.09 33.82
N THR A 44 0.67 4.75 34.37
CA THR A 44 0.74 6.19 34.65
C THR A 44 0.49 6.47 36.12
N ARG A 45 1.17 7.48 36.66
CA ARG A 45 0.95 7.99 38.02
C ARG A 45 1.14 9.50 38.05
N VAL A 46 0.44 10.17 38.96
CA VAL A 46 0.70 11.58 39.27
C VAL A 46 1.65 11.64 40.46
N VAL A 47 2.67 12.48 40.41
CA VAL A 47 3.59 12.75 41.52
C VAL A 47 3.54 14.23 41.91
N ASP A 48 3.65 14.50 43.20
CA ASP A 48 3.76 15.86 43.73
C ASP A 48 5.21 16.37 43.77
N GLN A 49 5.37 17.63 44.17
CA GLN A 49 6.67 18.29 44.29
C GLN A 49 7.60 17.67 45.35
N PHE A 50 7.08 16.84 46.25
CA PHE A 50 7.82 16.13 47.30
C PHE A 50 8.14 14.69 46.89
N GLY A 51 7.73 14.27 45.69
CA GLY A 51 7.93 12.92 45.16
C GLY A 51 6.89 11.89 45.64
N ALA A 52 5.83 12.31 46.34
CA ALA A 52 4.75 11.40 46.71
C ALA A 52 3.92 11.06 45.47
N SER A 53 3.75 9.77 45.20
CA SER A 53 2.98 9.28 44.06
C SER A 53 1.53 8.94 44.42
N GLY A 54 0.60 9.32 43.55
CA GLY A 54 -0.79 8.88 43.56
C GLY A 54 -0.99 7.47 42.99
N THR A 55 -2.25 7.12 42.75
CA THR A 55 -2.65 5.80 42.22
C THR A 55 -2.04 5.54 40.84
N VAL A 56 -1.54 4.33 40.64
CA VAL A 56 -1.06 3.85 39.34
C VAL A 56 -2.25 3.33 38.53
N THR A 57 -2.44 3.88 37.34
CA THR A 57 -3.37 3.32 36.34
C THR A 57 -2.59 2.58 35.26
N GLN A 58 -3.23 1.64 34.57
CA GLN A 58 -2.57 0.74 33.64
C GLN A 58 -3.36 0.58 32.35
N GLN A 59 -2.65 0.51 31.23
CA GLN A 59 -3.19 0.16 29.92
C GLN A 59 -2.30 -0.93 29.32
N ALA A 60 -2.89 -2.09 29.01
CA ALA A 60 -2.18 -3.15 28.31
C ALA A 60 -2.00 -2.78 26.82
N VAL A 61 -0.82 -3.01 26.29
CA VAL A 61 -0.48 -2.92 24.87
C VAL A 61 -0.12 -4.31 24.39
N LEU A 62 -0.89 -4.81 23.42
CA LEU A 62 -0.62 -6.09 22.78
C LEU A 62 0.37 -5.86 21.64
N LEU A 63 1.57 -6.44 21.78
CA LEU A 63 2.52 -6.54 20.68
C LEU A 63 2.35 -7.89 20.01
N ASP A 64 1.87 -7.85 18.78
CA ASP A 64 1.76 -9.02 17.95
C ASP A 64 2.82 -8.95 16.84
N VAL A 65 3.86 -9.78 17.01
CA VAL A 65 4.92 -9.97 16.02
C VAL A 65 4.67 -11.22 15.17
N MET A 66 3.52 -11.88 15.33
CA MET A 66 3.18 -12.99 14.46
C MET A 66 2.95 -12.42 13.07
N VAL A 67 3.75 -12.89 12.10
CA VAL A 67 3.54 -12.57 10.69
C VAL A 67 2.36 -13.42 10.24
N PRO A 68 1.17 -12.84 9.99
CA PRO A 68 0.06 -13.62 9.47
C PRO A 68 0.46 -14.21 8.11
N ARG A 69 0.27 -15.52 7.96
CA ARG A 69 0.44 -16.17 6.66
C ARG A 69 -0.88 -16.11 5.90
N ALA A 70 -0.80 -15.98 4.58
CA ALA A 70 -1.97 -16.04 3.72
C ALA A 70 -2.74 -17.35 3.93
N LEU A 71 -4.04 -17.31 3.65
CA LEU A 71 -4.90 -18.50 3.64
C LEU A 71 -4.32 -19.56 2.69
N ALA A 72 -4.47 -20.83 3.07
CA ALA A 72 -4.01 -21.95 2.25
C ALA A 72 -4.91 -22.16 1.02
N SER A 73 -6.21 -21.89 1.16
CA SER A 73 -7.19 -21.97 0.08
C SER A 73 -8.41 -21.14 0.43
N ILE A 74 -9.17 -20.74 -0.60
CA ILE A 74 -10.56 -20.32 -0.44
C ILE A 74 -11.39 -20.96 -1.56
N GLU A 75 -12.60 -21.40 -1.22
CA GLU A 75 -13.51 -22.08 -2.14
C GLU A 75 -14.95 -21.61 -1.90
N LEU A 76 -15.65 -21.19 -2.95
CA LEU A 76 -17.04 -20.76 -2.88
C LEU A 76 -17.94 -21.93 -3.29
N MET A 77 -18.81 -22.36 -2.38
CA MET A 77 -19.76 -23.44 -2.55
C MET A 77 -21.17 -22.91 -2.31
N ASP A 78 -21.90 -22.64 -3.39
CA ASP A 78 -23.22 -21.98 -3.38
C ASP A 78 -23.20 -20.66 -2.62
N THR A 79 -23.77 -20.61 -1.40
CA THR A 79 -23.82 -19.42 -0.54
C THR A 79 -22.74 -19.38 0.54
N HIS A 80 -21.82 -20.35 0.54
CA HIS A 80 -20.83 -20.51 1.59
C HIS A 80 -19.42 -20.38 1.04
N LEU A 81 -18.60 -19.59 1.73
CA LEU A 81 -17.16 -19.51 1.52
C LEU A 81 -16.46 -20.45 2.50
N GLN A 82 -15.74 -21.44 2.01
CA GLN A 82 -14.79 -22.21 2.79
C GLN A 82 -13.41 -21.56 2.70
N VAL A 83 -12.82 -21.21 3.84
CA VAL A 83 -11.46 -20.65 3.91
C VAL A 83 -10.54 -21.64 4.63
N GLY A 84 -9.55 -22.18 3.91
CA GLY A 84 -8.55 -23.09 4.45
C GLY A 84 -7.32 -22.34 4.94
N PHE A 85 -6.71 -22.81 6.02
CA PHE A 85 -5.50 -22.25 6.61
C PHE A 85 -4.67 -23.34 7.29
N ASP A 86 -3.39 -23.06 7.55
CA ASP A 86 -2.55 -23.94 8.36
C ASP A 86 -2.86 -23.72 9.86
N PRO A 87 -3.40 -24.74 10.59
CA PRO A 87 -3.71 -24.63 12.01
C PRO A 87 -2.52 -24.23 12.89
N SER A 88 -1.29 -24.44 12.44
CA SER A 88 -0.09 -24.05 13.17
C SER A 88 0.21 -22.55 13.09
N HIS A 89 -0.46 -21.84 12.18
CA HIS A 89 -0.23 -20.42 11.89
C HIS A 89 -1.42 -19.52 12.21
N VAL A 90 -2.53 -20.08 12.70
CA VAL A 90 -3.70 -19.32 13.16
C VAL A 90 -4.09 -19.73 14.59
N ARG A 91 -4.77 -18.85 15.31
CA ARG A 91 -5.23 -19.09 16.69
C ARG A 91 -6.72 -18.82 16.85
N VAL A 92 -7.32 -19.49 17.84
CA VAL A 92 -8.72 -19.23 18.23
C VAL A 92 -8.85 -17.76 18.64
N GLY A 93 -9.86 -17.07 18.11
CA GLY A 93 -10.09 -15.65 18.34
C GLY A 93 -9.43 -14.71 17.33
N GLU A 94 -8.58 -15.21 16.43
CA GLU A 94 -8.19 -14.46 15.22
C GLU A 94 -9.37 -14.36 14.26
N ARG A 95 -9.30 -13.44 13.30
CA ARG A 95 -10.44 -13.15 12.42
C ARG A 95 -10.09 -13.47 10.97
N ILE A 96 -11.09 -13.81 10.18
CA ILE A 96 -11.01 -13.84 8.72
C ILE A 96 -11.71 -12.59 8.21
N ALA A 97 -10.97 -11.67 7.61
CA ALA A 97 -11.55 -10.56 6.88
C ALA A 97 -12.03 -11.08 5.52
N VAL A 98 -13.30 -10.88 5.20
CA VAL A 98 -13.90 -11.22 3.91
C VAL A 98 -14.32 -9.95 3.20
N VAL A 99 -13.96 -9.88 1.92
CA VAL A 99 -14.36 -8.83 0.99
C VAL A 99 -15.00 -9.53 -0.21
N ALA A 100 -16.28 -9.33 -0.42
CA ALA A 100 -17.03 -9.92 -1.53
C ALA A 100 -17.64 -8.84 -2.43
N ASP A 101 -17.89 -9.22 -3.68
CA ASP A 101 -18.45 -8.37 -4.74
C ASP A 101 -17.79 -7.01 -4.82
N ASN A 102 -16.45 -7.04 -4.97
CA ASN A 102 -15.61 -5.85 -5.09
C ASN A 102 -15.77 -4.87 -3.90
N GLY A 103 -16.09 -5.41 -2.72
CA GLY A 103 -16.18 -4.65 -1.47
C GLY A 103 -17.57 -4.16 -1.11
N ALA A 104 -18.61 -4.48 -1.90
CA ALA A 104 -20.00 -4.27 -1.51
C ALA A 104 -20.37 -5.00 -0.21
N HIS A 105 -19.70 -6.12 0.06
CA HIS A 105 -19.83 -6.88 1.29
C HIS A 105 -18.48 -6.99 1.98
N ARG A 106 -18.39 -6.45 3.21
CA ARG A 106 -17.21 -6.55 4.07
C ARG A 106 -17.63 -6.97 5.46
N PHE A 107 -17.03 -8.04 5.94
CA PHE A 107 -17.24 -8.49 7.30
C PHE A 107 -16.02 -9.27 7.78
N GLU A 108 -15.95 -9.45 9.09
CA GLU A 108 -14.93 -10.28 9.73
C GLU A 108 -15.61 -11.44 10.44
N TYR A 109 -15.01 -12.62 10.32
CA TYR A 109 -15.45 -13.83 11.00
C TYR A 109 -14.41 -14.24 12.04
N THR A 110 -14.80 -14.33 13.31
CA THR A 110 -13.88 -14.77 14.37
C THR A 110 -13.75 -16.30 14.38
N LEU A 111 -12.52 -16.80 14.21
CA LEU A 111 -12.19 -18.22 14.22
C LEU A 111 -12.51 -18.86 15.58
N THR A 112 -13.32 -19.92 15.52
CA THR A 112 -13.67 -20.73 16.69
C THR A 112 -12.64 -21.82 16.96
N GLN A 113 -12.77 -22.51 18.09
CA GLN A 113 -11.95 -23.69 18.39
C GLN A 113 -12.18 -24.82 17.38
N GLU A 114 -13.38 -24.94 16.83
CA GLU A 114 -13.71 -25.96 15.82
C GLU A 114 -13.04 -25.64 14.48
N ASP A 115 -13.09 -24.38 14.05
CA ASP A 115 -12.45 -23.93 12.80
C ASP A 115 -10.94 -24.20 12.81
N VAL A 116 -10.27 -23.80 13.90
CA VAL A 116 -8.82 -24.00 14.04
C VAL A 116 -8.46 -25.49 14.09
N ALA A 117 -9.27 -26.31 14.77
CA ALA A 117 -9.06 -27.75 14.81
C ALA A 117 -9.29 -28.42 13.44
N ALA A 118 -10.22 -27.91 12.64
CA ALA A 118 -10.52 -28.41 11.30
C ALA A 118 -9.51 -27.94 10.24
N GLY A 119 -8.82 -26.81 10.47
CA GLY A 119 -7.93 -26.19 9.48
C GLY A 119 -8.65 -25.44 8.37
N PHE A 120 -9.95 -25.19 8.55
CA PHE A 120 -10.73 -24.33 7.70
C PHE A 120 -11.92 -23.76 8.47
N ALA A 121 -12.45 -22.63 8.00
CA ALA A 121 -13.73 -22.08 8.47
C ALA A 121 -14.73 -22.04 7.31
N LYS A 122 -16.01 -22.22 7.62
CA LYS A 122 -17.12 -22.11 6.65
C LYS A 122 -17.97 -20.90 6.97
N LEU A 123 -17.94 -19.91 6.09
CA LEU A 123 -18.55 -18.59 6.27
C LEU A 123 -19.77 -18.47 5.35
N GLU A 124 -20.90 -18.03 5.88
CA GLU A 124 -22.07 -17.67 5.08
C GLU A 124 -21.82 -16.32 4.40
N VAL A 125 -21.79 -16.32 3.08
CA VAL A 125 -21.53 -15.12 2.27
C VAL A 125 -22.71 -14.75 1.36
N GLY A 126 -23.70 -15.63 1.22
CA GLY A 126 -24.80 -15.44 0.28
C GLY A 126 -24.38 -15.66 -1.17
N SER A 127 -25.25 -15.28 -2.11
CA SER A 127 -24.93 -15.34 -3.54
C SER A 127 -24.07 -14.15 -3.92
N ILE A 128 -22.78 -14.41 -4.17
CA ILE A 128 -21.77 -13.43 -4.53
C ILE A 128 -21.05 -13.84 -5.82
N GLY A 129 -20.60 -12.86 -6.60
CA GLY A 129 -19.85 -13.03 -7.84
C GLY A 129 -18.33 -12.99 -7.69
N SER A 130 -17.79 -12.35 -6.65
CA SER A 130 -16.35 -12.39 -6.31
C SER A 130 -16.11 -12.41 -4.81
N VAL A 131 -14.97 -12.98 -4.39
CA VAL A 131 -14.61 -13.05 -2.98
C VAL A 131 -13.10 -13.11 -2.76
N SER A 132 -12.66 -12.34 -1.77
CA SER A 132 -11.31 -12.34 -1.23
C SER A 132 -11.37 -12.50 0.28
N ALA A 133 -10.41 -13.23 0.86
CA ALA A 133 -10.29 -13.34 2.30
C ALA A 133 -8.85 -13.31 2.80
N ALA A 134 -8.63 -12.80 4.00
CA ALA A 134 -7.34 -12.72 4.68
C ALA A 134 -7.49 -13.07 6.17
N VAL A 135 -6.41 -13.58 6.78
CA VAL A 135 -6.31 -13.75 8.23
C VAL A 135 -5.96 -12.41 8.87
N VAL A 136 -6.66 -12.05 9.93
CA VAL A 136 -6.36 -10.91 10.79
C VAL A 136 -5.95 -11.46 12.16
N THR A 137 -4.70 -11.22 12.54
CA THR A 137 -4.19 -11.65 13.84
C THR A 137 -4.86 -10.90 14.98
N GLN A 138 -4.66 -11.37 16.21
CA GLN A 138 -5.22 -10.73 17.40
C GLN A 138 -4.69 -9.30 17.62
N GLY A 139 -3.46 -9.00 17.18
CA GLY A 139 -2.92 -7.64 17.16
C GLY A 139 -3.37 -6.78 15.99
N GLY A 140 -4.17 -7.32 15.06
CA GLY A 140 -4.70 -6.60 13.91
C GLY A 140 -3.82 -6.63 12.66
N ASN A 141 -2.72 -7.39 12.66
CA ASN A 141 -1.93 -7.59 11.45
C ASN A 141 -2.76 -8.43 10.46
N VAL A 142 -2.83 -8.01 9.20
CA VAL A 142 -3.61 -8.69 8.17
C VAL A 142 -2.67 -9.45 7.24
N SER A 143 -2.99 -10.71 6.90
CA SER A 143 -2.29 -11.48 5.87
C SER A 143 -2.57 -10.88 4.50
N ASP A 144 -1.85 -11.36 3.49
CA ASP A 144 -2.28 -11.11 2.12
C ASP A 144 -3.66 -11.76 1.89
N PHE A 145 -4.49 -11.11 1.08
CA PHE A 145 -5.79 -11.64 0.66
C PHE A 145 -5.60 -12.73 -0.40
N VAL A 146 -6.36 -13.82 -0.27
CA VAL A 146 -6.52 -14.85 -1.30
C VAL A 146 -7.86 -14.60 -1.99
N THR A 147 -7.92 -14.73 -3.32
CA THR A 147 -9.11 -14.39 -4.14
C THR A 147 -9.54 -15.56 -5.01
N ILE A 148 -10.84 -15.79 -5.16
CA ILE A 148 -11.40 -16.70 -6.20
C ILE A 148 -11.68 -15.85 -7.44
N GLY A 149 -11.03 -16.18 -8.57
CA GLY A 149 -11.53 -15.77 -9.89
C GLY A 149 -10.64 -15.01 -10.86
N GLN A 150 -9.31 -14.84 -10.66
CA GLN A 150 -8.40 -14.40 -11.75
C GLN A 150 -6.99 -15.00 -11.63
N ALA A 151 -6.35 -15.13 -12.79
CA ALA A 151 -5.35 -16.13 -13.22
C ALA A 151 -3.95 -16.12 -12.54
N PRO A 152 -3.10 -17.13 -12.83
CA PRO A 152 -1.70 -17.20 -12.36
C PRO A 152 -0.86 -16.01 -12.85
N VAL A 153 0.37 -15.91 -12.34
CA VAL A 153 1.44 -14.92 -12.66
C VAL A 153 1.24 -14.21 -14.01
N GLY A 154 1.05 -12.88 -13.97
CA GLY A 154 0.76 -12.04 -15.15
C GLY A 154 -0.72 -11.68 -15.34
N ALA A 155 -1.54 -11.69 -14.29
CA ALA A 155 -2.96 -11.36 -14.37
C ALA A 155 -3.18 -9.86 -14.65
N THR A 156 -3.64 -9.55 -15.87
CA THR A 156 -4.15 -8.24 -16.26
C THR A 156 -5.50 -7.98 -15.59
N THR A 157 -5.60 -6.97 -14.71
CA THR A 157 -6.91 -6.52 -14.19
C THR A 157 -7.45 -5.43 -15.10
N VAL A 158 -8.43 -5.75 -15.95
CA VAL A 158 -9.08 -4.78 -16.84
C VAL A 158 -10.17 -4.03 -16.07
N GLN A 159 -9.99 -2.73 -15.83
CA GLN A 159 -10.94 -1.91 -15.09
C GLN A 159 -12.06 -1.38 -16.00
N THR A 160 -13.31 -1.55 -15.58
CA THR A 160 -14.50 -1.01 -16.24
C THR A 160 -15.51 -0.49 -15.20
N GLY A 161 -15.94 0.78 -15.31
CA GLY A 161 -17.06 1.33 -14.51
C GLY A 161 -16.73 1.76 -13.07
N GLU A 162 -17.78 1.84 -12.21
CA GLU A 162 -17.74 2.24 -10.78
C GLU A 162 -16.95 1.25 -9.91
N ILE A 163 -15.63 1.23 -10.08
CA ILE A 163 -14.71 0.46 -9.24
C ILE A 163 -14.11 1.45 -8.26
N THR A 164 -14.36 1.30 -6.96
CA THR A 164 -13.96 2.29 -5.96
C THR A 164 -12.47 2.17 -5.60
N GLU A 165 -11.96 0.97 -5.33
CA GLU A 165 -10.55 0.78 -4.98
C GLU A 165 -10.01 -0.55 -5.53
N VAL A 166 -8.75 -0.56 -5.95
CA VAL A 166 -8.05 -1.68 -6.58
C VAL A 166 -6.70 -1.87 -5.89
N TYR A 167 -6.37 -3.12 -5.58
CA TYR A 167 -5.10 -3.47 -4.91
C TYR A 167 -4.39 -4.61 -5.64
N GLY A 168 -3.08 -4.47 -5.82
CA GLY A 168 -2.14 -5.47 -6.31
C GLY A 168 -1.76 -6.47 -5.22
N LEU A 169 -0.82 -7.34 -5.55
CA LEU A 169 -0.34 -8.47 -4.78
C LEU A 169 1.11 -8.21 -4.35
N ARG A 170 1.89 -9.27 -4.08
CA ARG A 170 3.34 -9.17 -3.77
C ARG A 170 4.22 -9.60 -4.93
N ARG A 171 3.88 -9.16 -6.13
CA ARG A 171 4.58 -9.44 -7.39
C ARG A 171 4.30 -8.27 -8.34
N ASP A 172 5.00 -8.26 -9.47
CA ASP A 172 4.70 -7.34 -10.56
C ASP A 172 3.28 -7.57 -11.07
N ASP A 173 2.39 -6.60 -10.88
CA ASP A 173 1.01 -6.63 -11.36
C ASP A 173 0.79 -5.66 -12.53
N LEU A 174 -0.23 -5.97 -13.35
CA LEU A 174 -0.61 -5.19 -14.51
C LEU A 174 -2.08 -4.76 -14.37
N PHE A 175 -2.29 -3.48 -14.08
CA PHE A 175 -3.59 -2.85 -14.06
C PHE A 175 -3.87 -2.27 -15.44
N SER A 176 -4.94 -2.67 -16.10
CA SER A 176 -5.27 -2.20 -17.45
C SER A 176 -6.56 -1.40 -17.47
N VAL A 177 -6.57 -0.31 -18.23
CA VAL A 177 -7.78 0.45 -18.53
C VAL A 177 -7.97 0.54 -20.03
N HIS A 178 -9.21 0.39 -20.51
CA HIS A 178 -9.50 0.59 -21.94
C HIS A 178 -9.60 2.07 -22.30
N ASP A 179 -10.07 2.88 -21.36
CA ASP A 179 -10.24 4.32 -21.53
C ASP A 179 -9.75 5.03 -20.27
N VAL A 180 -8.90 6.04 -20.43
CA VAL A 180 -8.33 6.83 -19.33
C VAL A 180 -9.41 7.47 -18.47
N SER A 181 -10.59 7.77 -19.02
CA SER A 181 -11.71 8.34 -18.26
C SER A 181 -12.18 7.44 -17.11
N VAL A 182 -11.94 6.12 -17.17
CA VAL A 182 -12.24 5.19 -16.09
C VAL A 182 -11.44 5.52 -14.83
N LEU A 183 -10.21 6.03 -14.95
CA LEU A 183 -9.40 6.43 -13.80
C LEU A 183 -10.05 7.56 -12.98
N GLY A 184 -10.89 8.39 -13.61
CA GLY A 184 -11.65 9.42 -12.91
C GLY A 184 -12.74 8.86 -11.98
N GLN A 185 -13.13 7.60 -12.18
CA GLN A 185 -14.16 6.90 -11.40
C GLN A 185 -13.56 6.00 -10.31
N ILE A 186 -12.24 5.80 -10.30
CA ILE A 186 -11.55 4.91 -9.36
C ILE A 186 -10.93 5.71 -8.21
N ASP A 187 -11.36 5.49 -6.97
CA ASP A 187 -10.80 6.18 -5.80
C ASP A 187 -9.36 5.78 -5.50
N ARG A 188 -8.98 4.51 -5.73
CA ARG A 188 -7.59 4.07 -5.54
C ARG A 188 -7.17 2.91 -6.44
N ILE A 189 -5.93 2.92 -6.92
CA ILE A 189 -5.17 1.79 -7.45
C ILE A 189 -3.86 1.75 -6.66
N ASP A 190 -3.59 0.62 -6.02
CA ASP A 190 -2.42 0.41 -5.20
C ASP A 190 -1.69 -0.87 -5.62
N GLY A 191 -0.48 -0.79 -6.17
CA GLY A 191 0.27 -1.98 -6.59
C GLY A 191 0.77 -2.85 -5.43
N ASN A 192 0.81 -2.32 -4.20
CA ASN A 192 1.44 -2.96 -3.04
C ASN A 192 2.95 -3.21 -3.21
N ARG A 193 3.37 -4.44 -3.52
CA ARG A 193 4.78 -4.82 -3.61
C ARG A 193 5.05 -5.43 -4.98
N GLY A 194 6.06 -4.93 -5.66
CA GLY A 194 6.47 -5.43 -6.96
C GLY A 194 6.98 -4.28 -7.78
N VAL A 195 7.10 -4.51 -9.08
CA VAL A 195 7.15 -3.44 -10.08
C VAL A 195 5.80 -3.45 -10.80
N ASP A 196 4.95 -2.51 -10.43
CA ASP A 196 3.55 -2.52 -10.84
C ASP A 196 3.29 -1.56 -12.00
N ALA A 197 2.41 -1.97 -12.91
CA ALA A 197 2.18 -1.28 -14.17
C ALA A 197 0.72 -0.87 -14.36
N LEU A 198 0.49 0.38 -14.78
CA LEU A 198 -0.78 0.86 -15.32
C LEU A 198 -0.71 0.91 -16.85
N ASN A 199 -1.53 0.10 -17.52
CA ASN A 199 -1.54 -0.10 -18.96
C ASN A 199 -2.79 0.50 -19.60
N LEU A 200 -2.58 1.30 -20.65
CA LEU A 200 -3.63 1.88 -21.48
C LEU A 200 -3.85 0.97 -22.69
N LEU A 201 -4.99 0.26 -22.73
CA LEU A 201 -5.31 -0.67 -23.83
C LEU A 201 -5.92 0.04 -25.05
N GLY A 202 -6.58 1.18 -24.83
CA GLY A 202 -7.30 1.94 -25.85
C GLY A 202 -6.41 2.58 -26.91
N ALA A 203 -7.03 3.19 -27.91
CA ALA A 203 -6.36 4.00 -28.93
C ALA A 203 -6.38 5.48 -28.59
N ASP A 204 -5.30 6.17 -28.95
CA ASP A 204 -5.17 7.64 -28.93
C ASP A 204 -5.55 8.26 -27.59
N GLN A 205 -5.20 7.56 -26.50
CA GLN A 205 -5.52 7.97 -25.14
C GLN A 205 -4.61 9.10 -24.68
N PHE A 206 -5.16 10.01 -23.86
CA PHE A 206 -4.39 11.06 -23.21
C PHE A 206 -4.48 10.92 -21.69
N LEU A 207 -3.37 10.53 -21.06
CA LEU A 207 -3.24 10.40 -19.62
C LEU A 207 -2.44 11.57 -19.03
N ASN A 208 -3.09 12.43 -18.27
CA ASN A 208 -2.39 13.41 -17.44
C ASN A 208 -2.17 12.82 -16.04
N LEU A 209 -0.95 12.39 -15.70
CA LEU A 209 -0.68 11.72 -14.42
C LEU A 209 -1.02 12.61 -13.24
N SER A 210 -0.69 13.90 -13.28
CA SER A 210 -1.00 14.83 -12.18
C SER A 210 -2.50 14.94 -11.89
N SER A 211 -3.38 14.60 -12.86
CA SER A 211 -4.84 14.61 -12.66
C SER A 211 -5.38 13.36 -11.95
N VAL A 212 -4.61 12.27 -11.94
CA VAL A 212 -4.98 10.99 -11.33
C VAL A 212 -4.03 10.56 -10.21
N ILE A 213 -2.98 11.34 -9.94
CA ILE A 213 -1.87 11.00 -9.05
C ILE A 213 -2.34 10.57 -7.64
N ALA A 214 -3.33 11.26 -7.08
CA ALA A 214 -3.88 10.96 -5.76
C ALA A 214 -4.59 9.59 -5.67
N ARG A 215 -4.91 9.01 -6.82
CA ARG A 215 -5.58 7.70 -6.94
C ARG A 215 -4.57 6.58 -7.13
N LEU A 216 -3.32 6.87 -7.48
CA LEU A 216 -2.30 5.87 -7.77
C LEU A 216 -1.33 5.76 -6.59
N SER A 217 -0.94 4.54 -6.25
CA SER A 217 0.03 4.23 -5.20
C SER A 217 0.81 3.00 -5.61
N SER A 218 2.13 2.99 -5.40
CA SER A 218 2.99 1.86 -5.79
C SER A 218 2.74 1.45 -7.26
N ILE A 219 2.79 2.41 -8.19
CA ILE A 219 2.69 2.15 -9.64
C ILE A 219 3.94 2.71 -10.28
N GLU A 220 4.89 1.84 -10.60
CA GLU A 220 6.22 2.22 -11.09
C GLU A 220 6.31 2.31 -12.61
N VAL A 221 5.35 1.74 -13.33
CA VAL A 221 5.36 1.68 -14.79
C VAL A 221 4.05 2.22 -15.37
N ILE A 222 4.15 3.18 -16.28
CA ILE A 222 3.05 3.55 -17.17
C ILE A 222 3.29 2.86 -18.51
N ASP A 223 2.33 2.05 -18.95
CA ASP A 223 2.44 1.25 -20.16
C ASP A 223 1.44 1.77 -21.20
N LEU A 224 1.98 2.28 -22.31
CA LEU A 224 1.27 2.86 -23.43
C LEU A 224 1.09 1.86 -24.58
N THR A 225 1.52 0.61 -24.43
CA THR A 225 1.56 -0.41 -25.49
C THR A 225 0.20 -0.92 -25.99
N GLY A 226 -0.88 -0.22 -25.66
CA GLY A 226 -2.18 -0.41 -26.28
C GLY A 226 -2.18 -0.12 -27.78
N THR A 227 -3.37 0.14 -28.31
CA THR A 227 -3.53 0.48 -29.72
C THR A 227 -3.32 1.99 -29.95
N GLY A 228 -3.16 2.42 -31.21
CA GLY A 228 -3.06 3.85 -31.55
C GLY A 228 -1.82 4.56 -30.97
N ASP A 229 -1.87 5.90 -30.98
CA ASP A 229 -0.77 6.76 -30.53
C ASP A 229 -1.15 7.36 -29.16
N ASN A 230 -0.77 6.70 -28.07
CA ASN A 230 -1.13 7.13 -26.72
C ASN A 230 -0.15 8.18 -26.19
N THR A 231 -0.66 9.10 -25.37
CA THR A 231 0.14 10.17 -24.77
C THR A 231 0.02 10.14 -23.25
N VAL A 232 1.15 10.19 -22.56
CA VAL A 232 1.22 10.46 -21.11
C VAL A 232 1.88 11.81 -20.84
N LYS A 233 1.27 12.62 -19.99
CA LYS A 233 1.88 13.82 -19.41
C LYS A 233 2.40 13.49 -18.02
N VAL A 234 3.68 13.79 -17.80
CA VAL A 234 4.44 13.50 -16.58
C VAL A 234 5.14 14.78 -16.11
N SER A 235 5.02 15.09 -14.82
CA SER A 235 5.77 16.16 -14.15
C SER A 235 6.85 15.60 -13.23
N LEU A 236 7.79 16.45 -12.80
CA LEU A 236 8.74 16.13 -11.73
C LEU A 236 8.04 15.65 -10.46
N GLY A 237 6.91 16.28 -10.10
CA GLY A 237 6.10 15.86 -8.96
C GLY A 237 5.58 14.43 -9.08
N ASP A 238 5.12 14.03 -10.26
CA ASP A 238 4.58 12.69 -10.49
C ASP A 238 5.66 11.61 -10.35
N VAL A 239 6.88 11.88 -10.84
CA VAL A 239 8.02 10.96 -10.69
C VAL A 239 8.40 10.79 -9.23
N LEU A 240 8.39 11.87 -8.44
CA LEU A 240 8.72 11.81 -7.01
C LEU A 240 7.65 11.10 -6.18
N GLU A 241 6.37 11.20 -6.57
CA GLU A 241 5.26 10.59 -5.82
C GLU A 241 5.07 9.10 -6.16
N LEU A 242 5.14 8.73 -7.44
CA LEU A 242 4.93 7.34 -7.88
C LEU A 242 6.21 6.53 -7.98
N GLY A 243 7.35 7.20 -8.13
CA GLY A 243 8.58 6.51 -8.41
C GLY A 243 9.07 5.66 -7.24
N ASN A 244 9.78 4.59 -7.57
CA ASN A 244 10.30 3.66 -6.59
C ASN A 244 11.83 3.60 -6.65
N HIS A 245 12.46 3.63 -5.48
CA HIS A 245 13.91 3.61 -5.31
C HIS A 245 14.53 2.22 -5.50
N ARG A 246 13.74 1.13 -5.61
CA ARG A 246 14.25 -0.26 -5.64
C ARG A 246 13.88 -1.06 -6.89
N ALA A 247 13.04 -0.52 -7.76
CA ALA A 247 12.44 -1.28 -8.86
C ALA A 247 13.41 -1.62 -10.01
N PHE A 248 14.51 -0.85 -10.18
CA PHE A 248 15.35 -0.97 -11.38
C PHE A 248 16.88 -1.09 -11.13
N ASN A 249 17.41 -0.64 -9.98
CA ASN A 249 18.81 -0.86 -9.54
C ASN A 249 18.98 -0.49 -8.03
N THR A 250 20.23 -0.41 -7.55
CA THR A 250 20.58 -0.15 -6.14
C THR A 250 20.98 1.29 -5.80
N ASP A 251 20.83 2.26 -6.71
CA ASP A 251 21.09 3.65 -6.34
C ASP A 251 19.85 4.31 -5.71
N ASP A 252 20.07 5.42 -5.02
CA ASP A 252 19.04 6.08 -4.21
C ASP A 252 18.07 6.97 -5.03
N CYS A 253 18.15 6.96 -6.38
CA CYS A 253 17.27 7.78 -7.22
C CYS A 253 15.85 7.21 -7.30
N THR A 254 14.86 8.11 -7.18
CA THR A 254 13.44 7.80 -7.38
C THR A 254 13.16 7.68 -8.88
N ARG A 255 12.45 6.62 -9.30
CA ARG A 255 12.26 6.31 -10.71
C ARG A 255 10.85 5.93 -11.08
N LEU A 256 10.39 6.47 -12.21
CA LEU A 256 9.21 6.04 -12.94
C LEU A 256 9.62 5.55 -14.32
N ALA A 257 8.99 4.49 -14.82
CA ALA A 257 9.20 4.00 -16.18
C ALA A 257 7.97 4.23 -17.06
N VAL A 258 8.21 4.55 -18.33
CA VAL A 258 7.19 4.60 -19.37
C VAL A 258 7.55 3.60 -20.46
N LYS A 259 6.65 2.66 -20.72
CA LYS A 259 6.71 1.72 -21.84
C LYS A 259 5.74 2.18 -22.92
N GLY A 260 6.06 1.85 -24.16
CA GLY A 260 5.22 2.23 -25.31
C GLY A 260 5.83 1.75 -26.61
N ASN A 261 5.15 2.08 -27.70
CA ASN A 261 5.53 1.76 -29.07
C ASN A 261 5.78 3.04 -29.89
N VAL A 262 6.15 2.88 -31.16
CA VAL A 262 6.34 4.00 -32.08
C VAL A 262 5.02 4.69 -32.34
N GLY A 263 4.95 5.99 -32.04
CA GLY A 263 3.73 6.80 -32.11
C GLY A 263 3.36 7.39 -30.76
N ASP A 264 3.67 6.67 -29.68
CA ASP A 264 3.42 7.12 -28.31
C ASP A 264 4.29 8.34 -27.94
N VAL A 265 3.74 9.18 -27.07
CA VAL A 265 4.37 10.43 -26.63
C VAL A 265 4.40 10.56 -25.11
N VAL A 266 5.55 10.92 -24.56
CA VAL A 266 5.70 11.47 -23.21
C VAL A 266 5.83 12.98 -23.29
N LEU A 267 4.88 13.69 -22.70
CA LEU A 267 5.01 15.13 -22.43
C LEU A 267 5.64 15.30 -21.04
N LEU A 268 6.92 15.64 -20.99
CA LEU A 268 7.70 15.70 -19.76
C LEU A 268 7.92 17.15 -19.31
N ASN A 269 7.40 17.50 -18.14
CA ASN A 269 7.56 18.81 -17.54
C ASN A 269 8.44 18.73 -16.28
N ASP A 270 9.25 19.77 -16.06
CA ASP A 270 10.21 19.89 -14.96
C ASP A 270 9.64 20.55 -13.69
N LEU A 271 8.43 21.11 -13.75
CA LEU A 271 7.86 21.82 -12.64
C LEU A 271 7.35 20.88 -11.55
N LEU A 272 7.52 21.32 -10.31
CA LEU A 272 6.83 20.73 -9.15
C LEU A 272 5.32 21.05 -9.19
N PRO A 273 4.48 20.33 -8.41
CA PRO A 273 3.02 20.53 -8.43
C PRO A 273 2.55 21.95 -8.09
N ASN A 274 3.37 22.72 -7.36
CA ASN A 274 3.10 24.12 -7.04
C ASN A 274 3.62 25.11 -8.09
N GLY A 275 4.13 24.62 -9.23
CA GLY A 275 4.66 25.41 -10.34
C GLY A 275 6.09 25.92 -10.14
N MET A 276 6.80 25.49 -9.09
CA MET A 276 8.21 25.84 -8.92
C MET A 276 9.08 25.09 -9.93
N ASP A 277 9.90 25.85 -10.64
CA ASP A 277 11.02 25.37 -11.44
C ASP A 277 12.26 25.27 -10.53
N VAL A 278 12.79 24.06 -10.40
CA VAL A 278 13.93 23.76 -9.52
C VAL A 278 15.12 23.16 -10.28
N GLY A 279 14.99 22.96 -11.59
CA GLY A 279 15.99 22.29 -12.44
C GLY A 279 15.37 21.79 -13.74
N ASP A 280 16.20 21.14 -14.55
CA ASP A 280 15.85 20.69 -15.90
C ASP A 280 15.93 19.16 -15.99
N TRP A 281 15.28 18.57 -17.00
CA TRP A 281 15.50 17.18 -17.40
C TRP A 281 16.61 17.08 -18.45
N GLU A 282 17.61 16.24 -18.19
CA GLU A 282 18.70 15.94 -19.11
C GLU A 282 18.74 14.45 -19.46
N ALA A 283 19.00 14.14 -20.73
CA ALA A 283 19.22 12.75 -21.15
C ALA A 283 20.58 12.26 -20.65
N LEU A 284 20.58 11.20 -19.85
CA LEU A 284 21.77 10.58 -19.28
C LEU A 284 22.33 9.46 -20.18
N GLY A 285 21.50 8.94 -21.09
CA GLY A 285 21.81 7.83 -21.98
C GLY A 285 20.93 6.61 -21.73
N GLN A 286 21.32 5.48 -22.32
CA GLN A 286 20.50 4.27 -22.34
C GLN A 286 20.76 3.32 -21.16
N LEU A 287 19.68 2.71 -20.67
CA LEU A 287 19.68 1.62 -19.69
C LEU A 287 18.91 0.43 -20.28
N THR A 288 19.48 -0.78 -20.19
CA THR A 288 18.74 -2.01 -20.51
C THR A 288 18.31 -2.73 -19.24
N ALA A 289 17.01 -2.91 -19.05
CA ALA A 289 16.43 -3.63 -17.92
C ALA A 289 15.46 -4.69 -18.43
N SER A 290 15.61 -5.94 -17.98
CA SER A 290 14.78 -7.09 -18.39
C SER A 290 14.65 -7.27 -19.91
N GLY A 291 15.70 -6.91 -20.66
CA GLY A 291 15.72 -6.99 -22.12
C GLY A 291 15.04 -5.83 -22.85
N ILE A 292 14.51 -4.84 -22.13
CA ILE A 292 13.92 -3.61 -22.68
C ILE A 292 14.96 -2.50 -22.57
N VAL A 293 15.14 -1.73 -23.66
CA VAL A 293 16.02 -0.56 -23.70
C VAL A 293 15.21 0.69 -23.36
N TYR A 294 15.71 1.47 -22.41
CA TYR A 294 15.15 2.75 -22.00
C TYR A 294 16.18 3.86 -22.23
N GLU A 295 15.74 5.02 -22.70
CA GLU A 295 16.46 6.28 -22.53
C GLU A 295 16.18 6.82 -21.13
N VAL A 296 17.22 7.22 -20.41
CA VAL A 296 17.11 7.73 -19.03
C VAL A 296 17.18 9.26 -19.05
N TYR A 297 16.14 9.90 -18.53
CA TYR A 297 16.11 11.34 -18.27
C TYR A 297 16.33 11.56 -16.78
N GLN A 298 17.36 12.31 -16.41
CA GLN A 298 17.69 12.67 -15.03
C GLN A 298 17.37 14.14 -14.78
N HIS A 299 16.78 14.42 -13.62
CA HIS A 299 16.56 15.79 -13.19
C HIS A 299 17.86 16.38 -12.60
N THR A 300 18.22 17.62 -12.95
CA THR A 300 19.53 18.20 -12.60
C THR A 300 19.69 18.57 -11.12
N ALA A 301 18.58 18.76 -10.39
CA ALA A 301 18.60 19.24 -9.01
C ALA A 301 18.06 18.26 -7.96
N LEU A 302 17.33 17.21 -8.36
CA LEU A 302 16.70 16.25 -7.45
C LEU A 302 17.02 14.83 -7.93
N ASP A 303 17.09 13.88 -7.00
CA ASP A 303 17.35 12.47 -7.27
C ASP A 303 16.14 11.77 -7.90
N ALA A 304 15.74 12.21 -9.09
CA ALA A 304 14.60 11.74 -9.86
C ALA A 304 15.04 11.36 -11.28
N GLN A 305 14.55 10.22 -11.78
CA GLN A 305 14.77 9.79 -13.15
C GLN A 305 13.48 9.26 -13.79
N LEU A 306 13.29 9.55 -15.08
CA LEU A 306 12.28 8.94 -15.92
C LEU A 306 12.95 8.01 -16.93
N LEU A 307 12.52 6.76 -16.97
CA LEU A 307 12.99 5.75 -17.92
C LEU A 307 11.95 5.63 -19.03
N VAL A 308 12.30 5.98 -20.27
CA VAL A 308 11.35 5.94 -21.39
C VAL A 308 11.81 4.89 -22.40
N GLN A 309 10.97 3.91 -22.71
CA GLN A 309 11.30 2.82 -23.61
C GLN A 309 11.63 3.35 -25.02
N ASP A 310 12.66 2.77 -25.64
CA ASP A 310 13.03 3.06 -27.02
C ASP A 310 11.84 2.89 -27.97
N GLY A 311 11.61 3.89 -28.82
CA GLY A 311 10.44 3.99 -29.71
C GLY A 311 9.38 5.00 -29.26
N VAL A 312 9.32 5.35 -27.99
CA VAL A 312 8.41 6.40 -27.48
C VAL A 312 9.06 7.78 -27.65
N MET A 313 8.32 8.76 -28.16
CA MET A 313 8.80 10.13 -28.31
C MET A 313 8.72 10.89 -26.98
N VAL A 314 9.78 11.59 -26.59
CA VAL A 314 9.75 12.50 -25.43
C VAL A 314 9.74 13.95 -25.91
N GLN A 315 8.83 14.76 -25.36
CA GLN A 315 8.76 16.19 -25.57
C GLN A 315 8.89 16.91 -24.22
N LEU A 316 9.98 17.66 -24.06
CA LEU A 316 10.17 18.55 -22.91
C LEU A 316 9.22 19.76 -23.04
N GLN A 317 8.55 20.12 -21.95
CA GLN A 317 7.46 21.11 -21.89
C GLN A 317 7.77 22.26 -20.95
#